data_AF-A0A8H5II80-F1
#
_entry.id   AF-A0A8H5II80-F1
#
_cell.length_a   1.000
_cell.length_b   1.000
_cell.length_c   1.000
_cell.angle_alpha   90.00
_cell.angle_beta   90.00
_cell.angle_gamma   90.00
#
_symmetry.space_group_name_H-M   'P 1'
#
loop_
_entity.id
_entity.type
_entity.pdbx_description
1 polymer ?
#
loop_
_entity_poly.entity_id
_entity_poly.type
_entity_poly.pdbx_seq_one_letter_code
_entity_poly.pdbx_strand_id
1 'polypeptide(L)'
;MNGLLALASRYDSRCTNISDDIESTFYHNKCIKLLIESFAQPPETWDSTLLTAVVIARLYEENDNETDSYYHHLSGTQNLLNHEAIARFVMQGGLAEAASWVHLRQAIYVHVVRREPLEICLENFERSTVFRRSDDSAYANRAVYNFAKLMRLFLPMENPEGDLGKWEAVEREIQEWYDARPVSFKPIFHKPADISSDRPFPVICFAASVPVVAMQHYYAAKAVLCLRDSKQTTDRQSRQDFEVRHIAALIGKG
;
A
#
# COMPACT_ATOMS: atom_id res chain seq x y z
N MET A 1 -20.01 14.60 2.11
CA MET A 1 -19.76 15.94 1.51
C MET A 1 -18.63 16.68 2.22
N ASN A 2 -18.67 16.89 3.55
CA ASN A 2 -17.62 17.63 4.28
C ASN A 2 -16.19 17.11 4.02
N GLY A 3 -15.95 15.78 4.03
CA GLY A 3 -14.63 15.23 3.72
C GLY A 3 -14.11 15.59 2.31
N LEU A 4 -14.99 15.60 1.30
CA LEU A 4 -14.61 16.00 -0.06
C LEU A 4 -14.24 17.48 -0.12
N LEU A 5 -15.02 18.34 0.54
CA LEU A 5 -14.74 19.78 0.60
C LEU A 5 -13.43 20.07 1.33
N ALA A 6 -13.16 19.35 2.42
CA ALA A 6 -11.89 19.44 3.15
C ALA A 6 -10.72 19.09 2.23
N LEU A 7 -10.79 17.94 1.56
CA LEU A 7 -9.73 17.48 0.67
C LEU A 7 -9.54 18.43 -0.53
N ALA A 8 -10.63 18.89 -1.15
CA ALA A 8 -10.58 19.82 -2.27
C ALA A 8 -9.97 21.17 -1.88
N SER A 9 -10.40 21.76 -0.76
CA SER A 9 -9.86 23.01 -0.23
C SER A 9 -8.36 22.90 0.06
N ARG A 10 -7.92 21.75 0.61
CA ARG A 10 -6.49 21.48 0.85
C ARG A 10 -5.67 21.37 -0.44
N TYR A 11 -6.19 20.66 -1.46
CA TYR A 11 -5.52 20.61 -2.76
C TYR A 11 -5.42 22.01 -3.39
N ASP A 12 -6.47 22.82 -3.30
CA ASP A 12 -6.50 24.17 -3.85
C ASP A 12 -5.49 25.10 -3.15
N SER A 13 -5.44 25.09 -1.81
CA SER A 13 -4.44 25.84 -1.02
C SER A 13 -3.01 25.50 -1.46
N ARG A 14 -2.71 24.21 -1.71
CA ARG A 14 -1.38 23.76 -2.18
C ARG A 14 -1.08 24.18 -3.61
N CYS A 15 -2.07 24.17 -4.49
CA CYS A 15 -1.89 24.63 -5.87
C CYS A 15 -1.71 26.15 -5.96
N THR A 16 -2.28 26.90 -5.02
CA THR A 16 -2.28 28.37 -5.01
C THR A 16 -1.23 29.00 -4.09
N ASN A 17 -0.48 28.19 -3.32
CA ASN A 17 0.45 28.63 -2.27
C ASN A 17 -0.19 29.57 -1.23
N ILE A 18 -1.50 29.43 -0.99
CA ILE A 18 -2.21 30.20 0.04
C ILE A 18 -2.03 29.46 1.36
N SER A 19 -1.35 30.10 2.31
CA SER A 19 -0.95 29.54 3.60
C SER A 19 -2.11 29.26 4.57
N ASP A 20 -3.28 29.86 4.37
CA ASP A 20 -4.38 29.78 5.34
C ASP A 20 -5.25 28.55 5.10
N ASP A 21 -4.94 27.46 5.80
CA ASP A 21 -5.66 26.16 5.72
C ASP A 21 -6.94 26.11 6.59
N ILE A 22 -7.58 27.26 6.80
CA ILE A 22 -8.72 27.42 7.73
C ILE A 22 -9.95 26.67 7.21
N GLU A 23 -10.27 26.81 5.92
CA GLU A 23 -11.45 26.21 5.32
C GLU A 23 -11.37 24.68 5.29
N SER A 24 -10.22 24.15 4.92
CA SER A 24 -10.01 22.70 4.84
C SER A 24 -10.12 22.06 6.24
N THR A 25 -9.50 22.68 7.25
CA THR A 25 -9.59 22.27 8.65
C THR A 25 -11.03 22.35 9.17
N PHE A 26 -11.78 23.39 8.80
CA PHE A 26 -13.19 23.54 9.19
C PHE A 26 -14.06 22.39 8.65
N TYR A 27 -13.94 22.05 7.36
CA TYR A 27 -14.68 20.95 6.76
C TYR A 27 -14.21 19.59 7.28
N HIS A 28 -12.91 19.42 7.52
CA HIS A 28 -12.37 18.19 8.09
C HIS A 28 -12.96 17.94 9.47
N ASN A 29 -12.90 18.92 10.37
CA ASN A 29 -13.48 18.82 11.72
C ASN A 29 -14.98 18.50 11.69
N LYS A 30 -15.74 19.08 10.76
CA LYS A 30 -17.15 18.70 10.56
C LYS A 30 -17.31 17.26 10.10
N CYS A 31 -16.45 16.79 9.20
CA CYS A 31 -16.45 15.39 8.76
C CYS A 31 -16.18 14.46 9.94
N ILE A 32 -15.19 14.75 10.78
CA ILE A 32 -14.84 13.94 11.95
C ILE A 32 -16.00 13.84 12.93
N LYS A 33 -16.70 14.94 13.24
CA LYS A 33 -17.87 14.92 14.13
C LYS A 33 -18.95 13.96 13.64
N LEU A 34 -19.28 14.01 12.35
CA LEU A 34 -20.26 13.11 11.75
C LEU A 34 -19.80 11.65 11.72
N LEU A 35 -18.49 11.41 11.51
CA LEU A 35 -17.91 10.08 11.60
C LEU A 35 -18.08 9.51 13.01
N ILE A 36 -17.73 10.27 14.04
CA ILE A 36 -17.88 9.87 15.45
C ILE A 36 -19.34 9.49 15.76
N GLU A 37 -20.29 10.33 15.35
CA GLU A 37 -21.73 10.05 15.53
C GLU A 37 -22.17 8.77 14.81
N SER A 38 -21.64 8.53 13.60
CA SER A 38 -21.94 7.33 12.82
C SER A 38 -21.35 6.06 13.43
N PHE A 39 -20.13 6.15 13.99
CA PHE A 39 -19.48 5.02 14.68
C PHE A 39 -20.09 4.70 16.04
N ALA A 40 -20.86 5.61 16.63
CA ALA A 40 -21.65 5.32 17.82
C ALA A 40 -22.86 4.41 17.51
N GLN A 41 -23.25 4.27 16.24
CA GLN A 41 -24.31 3.35 15.81
C GLN A 41 -23.75 1.93 15.61
N PRO A 42 -24.60 0.88 15.73
CA PRO A 42 -24.18 -0.50 15.55
C PRO A 42 -23.53 -0.77 14.18
N PRO A 43 -22.52 -1.66 14.08
CA PRO A 43 -21.81 -1.94 12.82
C PRO A 43 -22.70 -2.36 11.65
N GLU A 44 -23.86 -2.94 11.94
CA GLU A 44 -24.84 -3.37 10.95
C GLU A 44 -25.38 -2.18 10.15
N THR A 45 -25.45 -0.98 10.74
CA THR A 45 -25.97 0.24 10.09
C THR A 45 -24.94 0.96 9.24
N TRP A 46 -23.67 0.56 9.30
CA TRP A 46 -22.61 1.20 8.53
C TRP A 46 -22.78 0.95 7.04
N ASP A 47 -22.75 2.02 6.24
CA ASP A 47 -22.97 1.98 4.81
C ASP A 47 -21.72 2.35 3.99
N SER A 48 -21.85 2.32 2.66
CA SER A 48 -20.78 2.72 1.76
C SER A 48 -20.38 4.20 1.92
N THR A 49 -21.32 5.05 2.37
CA THR A 49 -21.08 6.49 2.57
C THR A 49 -20.14 6.72 3.74
N LEU A 50 -20.37 6.03 4.86
CA LEU A 50 -19.50 6.06 6.03
C LEU A 50 -18.09 5.60 5.67
N LEU A 51 -17.96 4.45 5.00
CA LEU A 51 -16.66 3.94 4.56
C LEU A 51 -15.91 4.96 3.66
N THR A 52 -16.63 5.54 2.70
CA THR A 52 -16.07 6.55 1.79
C THR A 52 -15.62 7.79 2.56
N ALA A 53 -16.42 8.26 3.52
CA ALA A 53 -16.08 9.40 4.36
C ALA A 53 -14.82 9.14 5.21
N VAL A 54 -14.66 7.93 5.76
CA VAL A 54 -13.45 7.52 6.50
C VAL A 54 -12.22 7.57 5.60
N VAL A 55 -12.30 6.95 4.43
CA VAL A 55 -11.20 6.91 3.47
C VAL A 55 -10.77 8.31 3.04
N ILE A 56 -11.72 9.20 2.78
CA ILE A 56 -11.45 10.59 2.40
C ILE A 56 -10.86 11.38 3.57
N ALA A 57 -11.40 11.22 4.79
CA ALA A 57 -10.87 11.88 5.98
C ALA A 57 -9.41 11.48 6.24
N ARG A 58 -9.07 10.21 6.02
CA ARG A 58 -7.68 9.73 6.07
C ARG A 58 -6.80 10.32 4.98
N LEU A 59 -7.28 10.34 3.74
CA LEU A 59 -6.52 10.90 2.62
C LEU A 59 -6.20 12.38 2.85
N TYR A 60 -7.09 13.11 3.51
CA TYR A 60 -6.83 14.48 3.95
C TYR A 60 -5.66 14.55 4.95
N GLU A 61 -5.62 13.69 5.96
CA GLU A 61 -4.53 13.64 6.94
C GLU A 61 -3.21 13.19 6.32
N GLU A 62 -3.23 12.17 5.45
CA GLU A 62 -2.04 11.68 4.72
C GLU A 62 -1.44 12.74 3.80
N ASN A 63 -2.25 13.69 3.33
CA ASN A 63 -1.77 14.79 2.51
C ASN A 63 -0.94 15.76 3.35
N ASP A 64 -1.25 15.92 4.63
CA ASP A 64 -0.63 16.86 5.56
C ASP A 64 0.80 16.38 5.92
N ASN A 65 1.82 17.09 5.43
CA ASN A 65 3.23 16.70 5.61
C ASN A 65 4.02 17.71 6.47
N GLU A 66 3.39 18.78 6.96
CA GLU A 66 4.10 19.93 7.57
C GLU A 66 4.04 19.96 9.10
N THR A 67 3.23 19.12 9.75
CA THR A 67 3.04 19.09 11.21
C THR A 67 3.33 17.70 11.80
N ASP A 68 4.58 17.28 11.64
CA ASP A 68 5.17 15.99 12.01
C ASP A 68 5.15 15.63 13.54
N SER A 69 4.29 16.24 14.34
CA SER A 69 4.22 16.03 15.80
C SER A 69 2.80 15.80 16.36
N TYR A 70 1.74 15.96 15.55
CA TYR A 70 0.35 15.84 16.04
C TYR A 70 -0.60 15.04 15.11
N TYR A 71 -0.07 14.20 14.21
CA TYR A 71 -0.83 13.39 13.22
C TYR A 71 -1.61 12.19 13.81
N HIS A 72 -2.23 12.36 14.97
CA HIS A 72 -2.81 11.24 15.74
C HIS A 72 -4.34 11.12 15.71
N HIS A 73 -5.07 11.90 14.91
CA HIS A 73 -6.54 11.83 14.94
C HIS A 73 -7.14 10.63 14.18
N LEU A 74 -6.72 10.29 12.95
CA LEU A 74 -7.11 9.03 12.30
C LEU A 74 -6.06 7.92 12.29
N SER A 75 -4.85 8.13 12.80
CA SER A 75 -3.97 6.99 13.08
C SER A 75 -4.60 6.01 14.08
N GLY A 76 -5.30 6.50 15.10
CA GLY A 76 -6.05 5.65 16.03
C GLY A 76 -7.23 4.93 15.39
N THR A 77 -7.58 5.27 14.14
CA THR A 77 -8.71 4.66 13.44
C THR A 77 -8.31 3.49 12.56
N GLN A 78 -7.04 3.07 12.55
CA GLN A 78 -6.54 1.90 11.79
C GLN A 78 -7.50 0.70 11.93
N ASN A 79 -8.18 0.60 13.08
CA ASN A 79 -9.15 -0.44 13.41
C ASN A 79 -10.61 0.01 13.62
N LEU A 80 -11.03 1.19 13.16
CA LEU A 80 -12.45 1.60 13.25
C LEU A 80 -13.38 0.66 12.48
N LEU A 81 -12.89 0.10 11.38
CA LEU A 81 -13.63 -0.86 10.59
C LEU A 81 -13.20 -2.25 11.03
N ASN A 82 -14.11 -2.96 11.71
CA ASN A 82 -13.88 -4.36 12.03
C ASN A 82 -13.77 -5.20 10.73
N HIS A 83 -13.12 -6.37 10.82
CA HIS A 83 -12.91 -7.24 9.65
C HIS A 83 -14.21 -7.65 8.97
N GLU A 84 -15.30 -7.81 9.74
CA GLU A 84 -16.61 -8.17 9.23
C GLU A 84 -17.22 -7.07 8.34
N ALA A 85 -17.14 -5.82 8.77
CA ALA A 85 -17.60 -4.67 7.98
C ALA A 85 -16.81 -4.56 6.67
N ILE A 86 -15.48 -4.70 6.72
CA ILE A 86 -14.63 -4.69 5.52
C ILE A 86 -15.04 -5.83 4.58
N ALA A 87 -15.22 -7.05 5.09
CA ALA A 87 -15.65 -8.20 4.29
C ALA A 87 -16.97 -7.90 3.57
N ARG A 88 -17.95 -7.36 4.30
CA ARG A 88 -19.25 -6.98 3.75
C ARG A 88 -19.10 -5.93 2.64
N PHE A 89 -18.32 -4.87 2.87
CA PHE A 89 -18.16 -3.77 1.92
C PHE A 89 -17.44 -4.18 0.63
N VAL A 90 -16.41 -5.02 0.74
CA VAL A 90 -15.67 -5.54 -0.41
C VAL A 90 -16.59 -6.35 -1.34
N MET A 91 -17.54 -7.11 -0.78
CA MET A 91 -18.46 -7.95 -1.55
C MET A 91 -19.63 -7.18 -2.16
N GLN A 92 -19.94 -5.97 -1.69
CA GLN A 92 -21.08 -5.17 -2.18
C GLN A 92 -20.85 -4.58 -3.59
N GLY A 93 -19.61 -4.50 -4.06
CA GLY A 93 -19.28 -3.83 -5.31
C GLY A 93 -19.41 -2.30 -5.23
N GLY A 94 -19.36 -1.63 -6.38
CA GLY A 94 -19.62 -0.19 -6.50
C GLY A 94 -18.73 0.68 -5.60
N LEU A 95 -19.34 1.64 -4.91
CA LEU A 95 -18.63 2.60 -4.06
C LEU A 95 -17.97 1.92 -2.85
N ALA A 96 -18.65 0.97 -2.21
CA ALA A 96 -18.13 0.27 -1.03
C ALA A 96 -16.87 -0.54 -1.38
N GLU A 97 -16.89 -1.27 -2.49
CA GLU A 97 -15.74 -2.01 -2.97
C GLU A 97 -14.60 -1.06 -3.34
N ALA A 98 -14.89 0.02 -4.09
CA ALA A 98 -13.88 1.00 -4.46
C ALA A 98 -13.19 1.64 -3.23
N ALA A 99 -13.98 2.04 -2.23
CA ALA A 99 -13.45 2.59 -0.98
C ALA A 99 -12.62 1.55 -0.21
N SER A 100 -13.01 0.27 -0.21
CA SER A 100 -12.25 -0.81 0.41
C SER A 100 -10.86 -0.99 -0.24
N TRP A 101 -10.77 -0.88 -1.57
CA TRP A 101 -9.48 -0.94 -2.28
C TRP A 101 -8.58 0.28 -2.02
N VAL A 102 -9.17 1.46 -1.80
CA VAL A 102 -8.39 2.63 -1.32
C VAL A 102 -7.92 2.39 0.11
N HIS A 103 -8.78 1.85 0.99
CA HIS A 103 -8.41 1.52 2.36
C HIS A 103 -7.25 0.52 2.43
N LEU A 104 -7.22 -0.49 1.56
CA LEU A 104 -6.07 -1.41 1.45
C LEU A 104 -4.77 -0.67 1.13
N ARG A 105 -4.79 0.29 0.20
CA ARG A 105 -3.61 1.09 -0.14
C ARG A 105 -3.13 1.95 1.02
N GLN A 106 -4.05 2.52 1.79
CA GLN A 106 -3.72 3.29 3.01
C GLN A 106 -3.04 2.39 4.05
N ALA A 107 -3.54 1.17 4.25
CA ALA A 107 -2.91 0.21 5.16
C ALA A 107 -1.51 -0.22 4.69
N ILE A 108 -1.31 -0.40 3.38
CA ILE A 108 0.02 -0.64 2.81
C ILE A 108 0.96 0.55 3.07
N TYR A 109 0.50 1.77 2.86
CA TYR A 109 1.29 2.98 3.14
C TYR A 109 1.74 3.05 4.59
N VAL A 110 0.81 2.86 5.52
CA VAL A 110 1.07 2.78 6.96
C VAL A 110 2.10 1.69 7.27
N HIS A 111 1.91 0.48 6.74
CA HIS A 111 2.84 -0.64 6.94
C HIS A 111 4.26 -0.28 6.49
N VAL A 112 4.41 0.35 5.33
CA VAL A 112 5.73 0.72 4.78
C VAL A 112 6.38 1.86 5.58
N VAL A 113 5.62 2.89 5.94
CA VAL A 113 6.15 4.08 6.63
C VAL A 113 6.43 3.82 8.10
N ARG A 114 5.52 3.13 8.79
CA ARG A 114 5.57 2.93 10.25
C ARG A 114 6.14 1.59 10.67
N ARG A 115 6.34 0.67 9.72
CA ARG A 115 6.78 -0.72 9.98
C ARG A 115 5.82 -1.49 10.90
N GLU A 116 4.53 -1.17 10.84
CA GLU A 116 3.47 -1.85 11.59
C GLU A 116 2.93 -3.06 10.81
N PRO A 117 2.49 -4.15 11.48
CA PRO A 117 1.86 -5.28 10.82
C PRO A 117 0.66 -4.86 9.96
N LEU A 118 0.51 -5.49 8.79
CA LEU A 118 -0.67 -5.27 7.96
C LEU A 118 -1.87 -6.02 8.58
N GLU A 119 -2.69 -5.30 9.34
CA GLU A 119 -3.83 -5.90 10.07
C GLU A 119 -5.04 -6.22 9.16
N ILE A 120 -5.07 -5.76 7.91
CA ILE A 120 -6.17 -6.04 6.99
C ILE A 120 -6.20 -7.53 6.57
N CYS A 121 -7.37 -8.16 6.72
CA CYS A 121 -7.67 -9.51 6.22
C CYS A 121 -7.78 -9.52 4.68
N LEU A 122 -6.70 -9.94 4.01
CA LEU A 122 -6.62 -10.01 2.55
C LEU A 122 -7.56 -11.07 1.95
N GLU A 123 -7.91 -12.10 2.73
CA GLU A 123 -8.79 -13.18 2.32
C GLU A 123 -10.20 -12.65 1.98
N ASN A 124 -10.61 -11.53 2.60
CA ASN A 124 -11.85 -10.84 2.26
C ASN A 124 -11.79 -10.24 0.85
N PHE A 125 -10.63 -9.74 0.43
CA PHE A 125 -10.43 -9.11 -0.88
C PHE A 125 -10.54 -10.11 -2.03
N GLU A 126 -10.14 -11.36 -1.84
CA GLU A 126 -10.29 -12.42 -2.86
C GLU A 126 -11.74 -12.60 -3.33
N ARG A 127 -12.72 -12.25 -2.48
CA ARG A 127 -14.15 -12.33 -2.78
C ARG A 127 -14.68 -11.11 -3.56
N SER A 128 -13.85 -10.09 -3.76
CA SER A 128 -14.17 -8.89 -4.53
C SER A 128 -14.50 -9.22 -5.99
N THR A 129 -15.39 -8.44 -6.59
CA THR A 129 -15.70 -8.52 -8.03
C THR A 129 -14.49 -8.19 -8.91
N VAL A 130 -13.49 -7.49 -8.38
CA VAL A 130 -12.20 -7.21 -9.04
C VAL A 130 -11.53 -8.47 -9.57
N PHE A 131 -11.66 -9.62 -8.91
CA PHE A 131 -11.05 -10.87 -9.40
C PHE A 131 -11.81 -11.52 -10.56
N ARG A 132 -13.02 -11.04 -10.89
CA ARG A 132 -13.85 -11.54 -12.00
C ARG A 132 -13.90 -10.58 -13.19
N ARG A 133 -13.58 -9.30 -12.96
CA ARG A 133 -13.62 -8.24 -13.98
C ARG A 133 -12.35 -8.19 -14.83
N SER A 134 -12.40 -7.60 -16.02
CA SER A 134 -11.25 -7.50 -16.92
C SER A 134 -10.92 -6.07 -17.34
N ASP A 135 -11.44 -5.07 -16.62
CA ASP A 135 -11.11 -3.66 -16.85
C ASP A 135 -9.81 -3.24 -16.14
N ASP A 136 -9.26 -2.11 -16.57
CA ASP A 136 -8.00 -1.57 -16.07
C ASP A 136 -8.01 -1.35 -14.54
N SER A 137 -9.12 -0.91 -13.96
CA SER A 137 -9.22 -0.70 -12.51
C SER A 137 -9.11 -2.02 -11.75
N ALA A 138 -9.71 -3.09 -12.27
CA ALA A 138 -9.58 -4.43 -11.71
C ALA A 138 -8.12 -4.93 -11.80
N TYR A 139 -7.45 -4.76 -12.95
CA TYR A 139 -6.04 -5.10 -13.09
C TYR A 139 -5.13 -4.33 -12.13
N ALA A 140 -5.38 -3.03 -11.95
CA ALA A 140 -4.62 -2.22 -11.01
C ALA A 140 -4.81 -2.67 -9.56
N ASN A 141 -6.04 -2.97 -9.15
CA ASN A 141 -6.32 -3.46 -7.80
C ASN A 141 -5.69 -4.84 -7.54
N ARG A 142 -5.60 -5.72 -8.54
CA ARG A 142 -4.86 -7.00 -8.41
C ARG A 142 -3.36 -6.79 -8.18
N ALA A 143 -2.75 -5.77 -8.80
CA ALA A 143 -1.35 -5.42 -8.54
C ALA A 143 -1.14 -4.99 -7.08
N VAL A 144 -2.05 -4.15 -6.56
CA VAL A 144 -2.08 -3.72 -5.15
C VAL A 144 -2.21 -4.94 -4.23
N TYR A 145 -3.12 -5.85 -4.57
CA TYR A 145 -3.36 -7.08 -3.81
C TYR A 145 -2.11 -7.97 -3.75
N ASN A 146 -1.45 -8.21 -4.88
CA ASN A 146 -0.22 -9.00 -4.94
C ASN A 146 0.90 -8.36 -4.10
N PHE A 147 1.02 -7.03 -4.14
CA PHE A 147 1.97 -6.33 -3.28
C PHE A 147 1.62 -6.47 -1.80
N ALA A 148 0.34 -6.39 -1.43
CA ALA A 148 -0.10 -6.59 -0.05
C ALA A 148 0.23 -8.01 0.47
N LYS A 149 0.05 -9.05 -0.37
CA LYS A 149 0.46 -10.43 -0.05
C LYS A 149 1.95 -10.51 0.26
N LEU A 150 2.78 -9.85 -0.57
CA LEU A 150 4.22 -9.76 -0.36
C LEU A 150 4.57 -9.07 0.97
N MET A 151 3.91 -7.96 1.28
CA MET A 151 4.13 -7.18 2.51
C MET A 151 3.82 -7.97 3.79
N ARG A 152 2.81 -8.85 3.78
CA ARG A 152 2.54 -9.74 4.92
C ARG A 152 3.69 -10.70 5.22
N LEU A 153 4.47 -11.09 4.21
CA LEU A 153 5.64 -11.95 4.39
C LEU A 153 6.89 -11.17 4.83
N PHE A 154 6.94 -9.86 4.58
CA PHE A 154 8.16 -9.06 4.77
C PHE A 154 8.47 -8.71 6.24
N LEU A 155 7.46 -8.50 7.10
CA LEU A 155 7.68 -8.18 8.52
C LEU A 155 7.99 -9.39 9.42
N PRO A 156 7.37 -10.57 9.26
CA PRO A 156 7.63 -11.74 10.12
C PRO A 156 8.96 -12.48 9.83
N MET A 157 10.03 -11.78 9.44
CA MET A 157 11.34 -12.35 9.06
C MET A 157 12.07 -13.14 10.18
N GLU A 158 11.37 -13.57 11.23
CA GLU A 158 11.85 -14.45 12.29
C GLU A 158 11.97 -15.92 11.84
N ASN A 159 11.33 -16.35 10.75
CA ASN A 159 11.44 -17.75 10.26
C ASN A 159 11.59 -17.89 8.72
N PRO A 160 12.78 -17.60 8.16
CA PRO A 160 13.02 -17.55 6.71
C PRO A 160 12.83 -18.89 5.97
N GLU A 161 12.99 -20.04 6.64
CA GLU A 161 12.99 -21.36 5.99
C GLU A 161 11.57 -21.91 5.76
N GLY A 162 10.63 -21.62 6.66
CA GLY A 162 9.23 -22.06 6.53
C GLY A 162 8.41 -21.26 5.52
N ASP A 163 8.87 -20.06 5.15
CA ASP A 163 8.16 -19.14 4.27
C ASP A 163 8.69 -19.11 2.83
N LEU A 164 9.80 -19.79 2.52
CA LEU A 164 10.42 -19.75 1.18
C LEU A 164 9.43 -20.14 0.06
N GLY A 165 8.66 -21.21 0.25
CA GLY A 165 7.64 -21.63 -0.74
C GLY A 165 6.50 -20.62 -0.92
N LYS A 166 6.16 -19.87 0.14
CA LYS A 166 5.15 -18.79 0.05
C LYS A 166 5.70 -17.59 -0.71
N TRP A 167 6.96 -17.25 -0.46
CA TRP A 167 7.67 -16.19 -1.18
C TRP A 167 7.77 -16.48 -2.68
N GLU A 168 8.17 -17.69 -3.06
CA GLU A 168 8.23 -18.12 -4.47
C GLU A 168 6.85 -18.09 -5.13
N ALA A 169 5.81 -18.52 -4.42
CA ALA A 169 4.44 -18.46 -4.92
C ALA A 169 3.98 -17.02 -5.18
N VAL A 170 4.20 -16.10 -4.23
CA VAL A 170 3.84 -14.68 -4.40
C VAL A 170 4.65 -14.02 -5.50
N GLU A 171 5.94 -14.32 -5.60
CA GLU A 171 6.79 -13.82 -6.68
C GLU A 171 6.31 -14.29 -8.07
N ARG A 172 5.91 -15.56 -8.18
CA ARG A 172 5.30 -16.09 -9.40
C ARG A 172 3.99 -15.37 -9.73
N GLU A 173 3.10 -15.16 -8.78
CA GLU A 173 1.83 -14.44 -9.01
C GLU A 173 2.05 -12.98 -9.46
N ILE A 174 3.07 -12.30 -8.91
CA ILE A 174 3.46 -10.94 -9.32
C ILE A 174 3.94 -10.96 -10.78
N GLN A 175 4.73 -11.95 -11.17
CA GLN A 175 5.25 -12.09 -12.52
C GLN A 175 4.13 -12.46 -13.51
N GLU A 176 3.28 -13.41 -13.17
CA GLU A 176 2.10 -13.80 -13.98
C GLU A 176 1.17 -12.61 -14.21
N TRP A 177 0.92 -11.80 -13.18
CA TRP A 177 0.15 -10.56 -13.32
C TRP A 177 0.81 -9.60 -14.31
N TYR A 178 2.14 -9.42 -14.22
CA TYR A 178 2.87 -8.53 -15.12
C TYR A 178 2.74 -8.99 -16.56
N ASP A 179 2.94 -10.28 -16.82
CA ASP A 179 2.89 -10.84 -18.17
C ASP A 179 1.48 -10.81 -18.77
N ALA A 180 0.45 -10.96 -17.92
CA ALA A 180 -0.97 -10.89 -18.32
C ALA A 180 -1.54 -9.46 -18.42
N ARG A 181 -0.76 -8.41 -18.13
CA ARG A 181 -1.27 -7.03 -18.09
C ARG A 181 -1.79 -6.56 -19.47
N PRO A 182 -2.87 -5.78 -19.52
CA PRO A 182 -3.45 -5.33 -20.79
C PRO A 182 -2.57 -4.29 -21.49
N VAL A 183 -2.85 -4.02 -22.76
CA VAL A 183 -2.08 -3.08 -23.60
C VAL A 183 -2.08 -1.66 -23.05
N SER A 184 -3.14 -1.25 -22.33
CA SER A 184 -3.25 0.03 -21.62
C SER A 184 -2.16 0.23 -20.56
N PHE A 185 -1.53 -0.86 -20.09
CA PHE A 185 -0.46 -0.84 -19.08
C PHE A 185 0.94 -0.85 -19.73
N LYS A 186 1.02 -0.71 -21.06
CA LYS A 186 2.29 -0.50 -21.74
C LYS A 186 2.68 0.98 -21.65
N PRO A 187 3.95 1.29 -21.37
CA PRO A 187 4.41 2.67 -21.32
C PRO A 187 4.35 3.29 -22.72
N ILE A 188 3.92 4.55 -22.79
CA ILE A 188 3.93 5.36 -24.02
C ILE A 188 5.27 6.06 -24.22
N PHE A 189 6.04 6.21 -23.13
CA PHE A 189 7.36 6.81 -23.15
C PHE A 189 8.23 6.14 -22.09
N HIS A 190 9.49 5.88 -22.44
CA HIS A 190 10.49 5.34 -21.54
C HIS A 190 11.84 6.02 -21.79
N LYS A 191 12.41 6.60 -20.73
CA LYS A 191 13.76 7.15 -20.72
C LYS A 191 14.58 6.38 -19.68
N PRO A 192 15.63 5.63 -20.08
CA PRO A 192 16.42 4.80 -19.15
C PRO A 192 17.16 5.66 -18.13
N ALA A 193 17.52 5.10 -16.97
CA ALA A 193 18.33 5.80 -15.97
C ALA A 193 19.68 6.25 -16.57
N ASP A 194 20.19 7.39 -16.12
CA ASP A 194 21.48 7.94 -16.51
C ASP A 194 22.11 8.70 -15.33
N ILE A 195 23.02 8.02 -14.63
CA ILE A 195 23.75 8.57 -13.48
C ILE A 195 24.66 9.74 -13.89
N SER A 196 25.19 9.72 -15.12
CA SER A 196 26.09 10.78 -15.60
C SER A 196 25.37 12.12 -15.81
N SER A 197 24.07 12.07 -16.04
CA SER A 197 23.20 13.24 -16.22
C SER A 197 22.33 13.53 -14.97
N ASP A 198 22.78 13.14 -13.77
CA ASP A 198 22.05 13.33 -12.49
C ASP A 198 20.63 12.75 -12.49
N ARG A 199 20.43 11.62 -13.17
CA ARG A 199 19.12 10.96 -13.30
C ARG A 199 19.24 9.48 -12.94
N PRO A 200 19.35 9.14 -11.64
CA PRO A 200 19.58 7.77 -11.20
C PRO A 200 18.39 6.83 -11.45
N PHE A 201 17.19 7.36 -11.73
CA PHE A 201 15.98 6.58 -11.99
C PHE A 201 15.48 6.75 -13.43
N PRO A 202 14.87 5.69 -14.01
CA PRO A 202 14.23 5.81 -15.32
C PRO A 202 12.95 6.66 -15.22
N VAL A 203 12.58 7.29 -16.33
CA VAL A 203 11.28 7.96 -16.47
C VAL A 203 10.39 7.09 -17.34
N ILE A 204 9.24 6.70 -16.80
CA ILE A 204 8.26 5.86 -17.49
C ILE A 204 6.92 6.61 -17.46
N CYS A 205 6.33 6.84 -18.63
CA CYS A 205 5.03 7.50 -18.73
C CYS A 205 3.99 6.54 -19.30
N PHE A 206 2.76 6.66 -18.79
CA PHE A 206 1.60 5.88 -19.20
C PHE A 206 0.51 6.82 -19.71
N ALA A 207 -0.41 6.29 -20.51
CA ALA A 207 -1.50 7.07 -21.08
C ALA A 207 -2.57 7.50 -20.05
N ALA A 208 -2.63 6.84 -18.89
CA ALA A 208 -3.60 7.11 -17.83
C ALA A 208 -3.00 6.86 -16.44
N SER A 209 -3.66 7.36 -15.39
CA SER A 209 -3.23 7.21 -14.00
C SER A 209 -3.41 5.78 -13.44
N VAL A 210 -4.40 5.03 -13.92
CA VAL A 210 -4.69 3.67 -13.44
C VAL A 210 -3.49 2.72 -13.64
N PRO A 211 -2.87 2.64 -14.83
CA PRO A 211 -1.61 1.92 -15.01
C PRO A 211 -0.47 2.39 -14.10
N VAL A 212 -0.37 3.70 -13.82
CA VAL A 212 0.69 4.24 -12.95
C VAL A 212 0.58 3.62 -11.55
N VAL A 213 -0.62 3.60 -10.96
CA VAL A 213 -0.86 3.01 -9.64
C VAL A 213 -0.45 1.54 -9.63
N ALA A 214 -0.86 0.78 -10.65
CA ALA A 214 -0.54 -0.65 -10.72
C ALA A 214 0.98 -0.90 -10.82
N MET A 215 1.65 -0.14 -11.69
CA MET A 215 3.07 -0.30 -11.95
C MET A 215 3.92 0.17 -10.77
N GLN A 216 3.47 1.18 -10.01
CA GLN A 216 4.10 1.58 -8.74
C GLN A 216 4.12 0.41 -7.74
N HIS A 217 2.99 -0.28 -7.56
CA HIS A 217 2.91 -1.42 -6.65
C HIS A 217 3.72 -2.62 -7.15
N TYR A 218 3.73 -2.88 -8.46
CA TYR A 218 4.57 -3.90 -9.07
C TYR A 218 6.07 -3.65 -8.85
N TYR A 219 6.56 -2.44 -9.15
CA TYR A 219 7.98 -2.14 -8.97
C TYR A 219 8.39 -2.05 -7.49
N ALA A 220 7.49 -1.60 -6.61
CA ALA A 220 7.71 -1.69 -5.17
C ALA A 220 7.86 -3.15 -4.72
N ALA A 221 7.05 -4.07 -5.27
CA ALA A 221 7.18 -5.49 -5.02
C ALA A 221 8.55 -6.05 -5.48
N LYS A 222 8.98 -5.69 -6.70
CA LYS A 222 10.30 -6.08 -7.22
C LYS A 222 11.45 -5.52 -6.38
N ALA A 223 11.33 -4.30 -5.87
CA ALA A 223 12.34 -3.71 -4.98
C ALA A 223 12.46 -4.50 -3.67
N VAL A 224 11.33 -4.89 -3.06
CA VAL A 224 11.30 -5.69 -1.83
C VAL A 224 11.92 -7.07 -2.05
N LEU A 225 11.58 -7.75 -3.15
CA LEU A 225 12.18 -9.03 -3.53
C LEU A 225 13.71 -8.91 -3.71
N CYS A 226 14.16 -7.87 -4.41
CA CYS A 226 15.59 -7.60 -4.59
C CYS A 226 16.33 -7.37 -3.25
N LEU A 227 15.70 -6.64 -2.32
CA LEU A 227 16.26 -6.41 -0.98
C LEU A 227 16.38 -7.70 -0.17
N ARG A 228 15.40 -8.61 -0.28
CA ARG A 228 15.45 -9.94 0.33
C ARG A 228 16.63 -10.76 -0.21
N ASP A 229 16.73 -10.87 -1.54
CA ASP A 229 17.76 -11.68 -2.19
C ASP A 229 19.17 -11.18 -1.88
N SER A 230 19.33 -9.86 -1.79
CA SER A 230 20.57 -9.21 -1.34
C SER A 230 20.94 -9.61 0.09
N LYS A 231 19.98 -9.54 1.04
CA LYS A 231 20.21 -9.96 2.44
C LYS A 231 20.57 -11.43 2.55
N GLN A 232 19.85 -12.31 1.86
CA GLN A 232 20.15 -13.75 1.87
C GLN A 232 21.56 -14.05 1.33
N THR A 233 22.00 -13.31 0.32
CA THR A 233 23.35 -13.45 -0.24
C THR A 233 24.42 -13.02 0.77
N THR A 234 24.23 -11.88 1.43
CA THR A 234 25.15 -11.38 2.47
C THR A 234 25.21 -12.31 3.69
N ASP A 235 24.08 -12.84 4.14
CA ASP A 235 24.03 -13.78 5.27
C ASP A 235 24.74 -15.10 4.94
N ARG A 236 24.56 -15.62 3.72
CA ARG A 236 25.26 -16.84 3.25
C ARG A 236 26.77 -16.63 3.18
N GLN A 237 27.22 -15.49 2.64
CA GLN A 237 28.65 -15.15 2.59
C GLN A 237 29.24 -15.03 4.00
N SER A 238 28.52 -14.38 4.93
CA SER A 238 28.96 -14.21 6.31
C SER A 238 29.06 -15.54 7.08
N ARG A 239 28.13 -16.48 6.83
CA ARG A 239 28.18 -17.84 7.39
C ARG A 239 29.34 -18.64 6.82
N GLN A 240 29.56 -18.60 5.50
CA GLN A 240 30.69 -19.28 4.85
C GLN A 240 32.04 -18.75 5.36
N ASP A 241 32.19 -17.43 5.50
CA ASP A 241 33.40 -16.82 6.05
C ASP A 241 33.65 -17.22 7.51
N PHE A 242 32.59 -17.36 8.31
CA PHE A 242 32.68 -17.84 9.68
C PHE A 242 33.11 -19.31 9.76
N GLU A 243 32.50 -20.19 8.95
CA GLU A 243 32.86 -21.61 8.89
C GLU A 243 34.32 -21.81 8.44
N VAL A 244 34.76 -21.09 7.41
CA VAL A 244 36.16 -21.14 6.92
C VAL A 244 37.14 -20.70 8.00
N ARG A 245 36.85 -19.60 8.73
CA ARG A 245 37.69 -19.13 9.84
C ARG A 245 37.69 -20.12 11.01
N HIS A 246 36.55 -20.74 11.31
CA HIS A 246 36.44 -21.70 12.40
C HIS A 246 37.22 -22.99 12.10
N ILE A 247 37.12 -23.52 10.87
CA ILE A 247 37.87 -24.69 10.43
C ILE A 247 39.38 -24.40 10.39
N ALA A 248 39.80 -23.23 9.89
CA ALA A 248 41.21 -22.83 9.91
C ALA A 248 41.78 -22.74 11.34
N ALA A 249 41.00 -22.25 12.30
CA ALA A 249 41.38 -22.20 13.71
C ALA A 249 41.47 -23.58 14.39
N LEU A 250 40.73 -24.58 13.90
CA LEU A 250 40.80 -25.97 14.39
C LEU A 250 42.01 -26.72 13.81
N ILE A 251 42.38 -26.44 12.56
CA ILE A 251 43.53 -27.08 11.88
C ILE A 251 44.88 -26.49 12.35
N GLY A 252 44.92 -25.20 12.72
CA GLY A 252 46.13 -24.52 13.19
C GLY A 252 46.55 -24.80 14.65
N LYS A 253 45.92 -25.77 15.34
CA LYS A 253 46.25 -26.18 16.71
C LYS A 253 46.82 -27.61 16.81
N GLY A 254 47.37 -28.14 15.71
CA GLY A 254 48.11 -29.41 15.67
C GLY A 254 49.61 -29.22 15.73
#